data_AF-A0A0F9JNR7-F1
#
_entry.id   AF-A0A0F9JNR7-F1
#
_cell.length_a   1.000
_cell.length_b   1.000
_cell.length_c   1.000
_cell.angle_alpha   90.00
_cell.angle_beta   90.00
_cell.angle_gamma   90.00
#
_symmetry.space_group_name_H-M   'P 1'
#
loop_
_entity.id
_entity.type
_entity.pdbx_description
1 polymer ?
#
loop_
_entity_poly.entity_id
_entity_poly.type
_entity_poly.pdbx_seq_one_letter_code
_entity_poly.pdbx_strand_id
1 'polypeptide(L)' 'IEKCEWYRKKGSTPMRPYVFGENLIGVSVSDGDIPEEGGMIAHNPNDLADKWYISKDYFDEYEVAR' A
#
# COMPACT_ATOMS: atom_id res chain seq x y z
N ILE A 1 17.04 -1.25 -1.40
CA ILE A 1 15.99 -0.46 -0.71
C ILE A 1 14.86 -0.37 -1.73
N GLU A 2 13.75 -1.08 -1.50
CA GLU A 2 12.56 -0.95 -2.36
C GLU A 2 12.17 0.53 -2.46
N LYS A 3 11.86 0.99 -3.66
CA LYS A 3 11.52 2.39 -3.92
C LYS A 3 10.05 2.58 -3.58
N CYS A 4 9.77 3.16 -2.41
CA CYS A 4 8.44 3.62 -2.04
C CYS A 4 8.27 5.09 -2.44
N GLU A 5 7.08 5.45 -2.90
CA GLU A 5 6.66 6.85 -3.09
C GLU A 5 5.71 7.24 -1.96
N TRP A 6 5.72 8.53 -1.59
CA TRP A 6 4.82 9.03 -0.56
C TRP A 6 3.50 9.44 -1.20
N TYR A 7 2.40 8.97 -0.62
CA TYR A 7 1.05 9.30 -1.05
C TYR A 7 0.27 9.93 0.09
N ARG A 8 -0.70 10.76 -0.26
CA ARG A 8 -1.56 11.47 0.69
C ARG A 8 -3.03 11.21 0.38
N LYS A 9 -3.82 10.98 1.44
CA LYS A 9 -5.29 11.02 1.40
C LYS A 9 -5.81 11.78 2.62
N LYS A 10 -5.48 11.28 3.82
CA LYS A 10 -5.66 12.01 5.09
C LYS A 10 -4.34 12.42 5.73
N GLY A 11 -3.27 11.67 5.47
CA GLY A 11 -1.89 11.97 5.84
C GLY A 11 -0.94 11.37 4.82
N SER A 12 0.36 11.67 4.94
CA SER A 12 1.40 11.14 4.06
C SER A 12 1.83 9.75 4.51
N THR A 13 1.77 8.77 3.63
CA THR A 13 2.15 7.38 3.88
C THR A 13 3.03 6.88 2.74
N PRO A 14 4.15 6.22 3.03
CA PRO A 14 4.98 5.61 2.01
C PRO A 14 4.27 4.35 1.49
N MET A 15 4.17 4.24 0.18
CA MET A 15 3.55 3.09 -0.49
C MET A 15 4.39 2.64 -1.67
N ARG A 16 4.20 1.38 -2.04
CA ARG A 16 4.75 0.81 -3.27
C ARG A 16 3.68 0.04 -4.03
N PRO A 17 3.85 -0.17 -5.35
CA PRO A 17 3.00 -1.08 -6.10
C PRO A 17 3.00 -2.48 -5.49
N TYR A 18 1.82 -3.08 -5.39
CA TYR A 18 1.68 -4.51 -5.15
C TYR A 18 2.08 -5.27 -6.41
N VAL A 19 2.82 -6.35 -6.23
CA VAL A 19 3.21 -7.27 -7.30
C VAL A 19 2.30 -8.47 -7.25
N PHE A 20 1.52 -8.71 -8.30
CA PHE A 20 0.58 -9.83 -8.32
C PHE A 20 1.29 -11.17 -8.07
N GLY A 21 0.82 -11.91 -7.07
CA GLY A 21 1.42 -13.18 -6.64
C GLY A 21 2.60 -13.04 -5.68
N GLU A 22 2.95 -11.82 -5.22
CA GLU A 22 3.93 -11.66 -4.15
C GLU A 22 3.41 -12.20 -2.82
N ASN A 23 4.36 -12.47 -1.93
CA ASN A 23 4.06 -12.97 -0.61
C ASN A 23 3.55 -11.84 0.30
N LEU A 24 2.28 -11.91 0.68
CA LEU A 24 1.62 -10.96 1.58
C LEU A 24 1.73 -11.35 3.07
N ILE A 25 2.64 -12.25 3.44
CA ILE A 25 2.92 -12.54 4.85
C ILE A 25 3.33 -11.25 5.57
N GLY A 26 2.57 -10.89 6.62
CA GLY A 26 2.78 -9.66 7.38
C GLY A 26 2.15 -8.42 6.76
N VAL A 27 1.40 -8.55 5.67
CA VAL A 27 0.56 -7.48 5.12
C VAL A 27 -0.88 -7.72 5.56
N SER A 28 -1.47 -6.72 6.21
CA SER A 28 -2.89 -6.73 6.52
C SER A 28 -3.70 -6.49 5.25
N VAL A 29 -4.51 -7.48 4.86
CA VAL A 29 -5.46 -7.37 3.75
C VAL A 29 -6.85 -7.40 4.36
N SER A 30 -7.71 -6.44 4.01
CA SER A 30 -9.10 -6.48 4.46
C SER A 30 -9.80 -7.71 3.89
N ASP A 31 -10.71 -8.35 4.65
CA ASP A 31 -11.38 -9.59 4.23
C ASP A 31 -12.13 -9.52 2.89
N GLY A 32 -12.47 -8.32 2.41
CA GLY A 32 -13.13 -8.09 1.12
C GLY A 32 -12.21 -7.63 -0.02
N ASP A 33 -10.96 -7.28 0.27
CA ASP A 33 -10.01 -6.82 -0.74
C ASP A 33 -9.29 -8.02 -1.35
N ILE A 34 -9.36 -8.17 -2.67
CA ILE A 34 -8.62 -9.18 -3.41
C ILE A 34 -7.33 -8.52 -3.94
N PRO A 35 -6.14 -9.04 -3.58
CA PRO A 35 -4.89 -8.53 -4.12
C PRO A 35 -4.84 -8.68 -5.65
N GLU A 36 -4.76 -7.56 -6.35
CA GLU A 36 -4.83 -7.48 -7.80
C GLU A 36 -3.82 -6.47 -8.36
N GLU A 37 -3.58 -6.53 -9.66
CA GLU A 37 -2.72 -5.57 -10.33
C GLU A 37 -3.24 -4.13 -10.20
N GLY A 38 -2.36 -3.23 -9.76
CA GLY A 38 -2.71 -1.84 -9.49
C GLY A 38 -3.07 -1.56 -8.03
N GLY A 39 -3.12 -2.59 -7.18
CA GLY A 39 -3.09 -2.40 -5.73
C GLY A 39 -1.75 -1.83 -5.25
N MET A 40 -1.74 -1.31 -4.03
CA MET A 40 -0.57 -0.73 -3.39
C MET A 40 -0.34 -1.35 -2.02
N ILE A 41 0.91 -1.50 -1.62
CA ILE A 41 1.31 -1.84 -0.26
C ILE A 41 1.74 -0.58 0.45
N ALA A 42 0.96 -0.17 1.43
CA ALA A 42 1.32 0.91 2.34
C ALA A 42 2.01 0.33 3.57
N HIS A 43 2.92 1.11 4.17
CA HIS A 43 3.55 0.74 5.42
C HIS A 43 3.64 1.92 6.38
N ASN A 44 3.67 1.64 7.67
CA ASN A 44 3.86 2.67 8.67
C ASN A 44 5.32 3.19 8.59
N PRO A 45 5.54 4.51 8.49
CA PRO A 45 6.89 5.06 8.46
C PRO A 45 7.63 4.92 9.80
N ASN A 46 6.90 4.73 10.90
CA ASN A 46 7.46 4.51 12.24
C ASN A 46 7.60 3.02 12.59
N ASP A 47 6.91 2.14 11.86
CA ASP A 47 6.95 0.69 12.05
C ASP A 47 6.95 -0.04 10.70
N LEU A 48 8.11 -0.50 10.28
CA LEU A 48 8.27 -1.19 8.99
C LEU A 48 7.63 -2.59 8.96
N ALA A 49 7.25 -3.15 10.11
CA ALA A 49 6.52 -4.41 10.18
C ALA A 49 5.01 -4.22 9.92
N ASP A 50 4.48 -3.03 10.17
CA ASP A 50 3.07 -2.71 9.97
C ASP A 50 2.83 -2.30 8.51
N LYS A 51 2.21 -3.21 7.76
CA LYS A 51 1.91 -3.06 6.34
C LYS A 51 0.46 -3.39 6.08
N TRP A 52 -0.15 -2.72 5.12
CA TRP A 52 -1.49 -3.02 4.66
C TRP A 52 -1.62 -2.89 3.16
N TYR A 53 -2.45 -3.76 2.58
CA TYR A 53 -2.82 -3.71 1.18
C TYR A 53 -3.88 -2.64 0.97
N ILE A 54 -3.76 -1.91 -0.12
CA ILE A 54 -4.70 -0.92 -0.59
C ILE A 54 -5.14 -1.39 -1.98
N SER A 55 -6.44 -1.64 -2.13
CA SER A 55 -7.02 -1.94 -3.44
C SER A 55 -6.90 -0.75 -4.38
N LYS A 56 -6.86 -1.02 -5.68
CA LYS A 56 -6.75 0.01 -6.72
C LYS A 56 -7.83 1.09 -6.57
N ASP A 57 -9.07 0.68 -6.39
CA ASP A 57 -10.21 1.59 -6.21
C ASP A 57 -10.03 2.53 -5.01
N TYR A 58 -9.43 2.03 -3.91
CA TYR A 58 -9.17 2.85 -2.74
C TYR A 58 -7.96 3.77 -2.93
N PHE A 59 -6.97 3.31 -3.70
CA PHE A 59 -5.78 4.06 -4.06
C PHE A 59 -6.06 5.23 -5.01
N ASP A 60 -7.08 5.13 -5.87
CA ASP A 60 -7.46 6.22 -6.80
C ASP A 60 -7.85 7.53 -6.09
N GLU A 61 -8.19 7.47 -4.80
CA GLU A 61 -8.42 8.65 -3.95
C GLU A 61 -7.13 9.28 -3.39
N TYR A 62 -5.96 8.67 -3.60
CA TYR A 62 -4.68 9.17 -3.10
C TYR A 62 -3.99 10.08 -4.13
N GLU A 63 -3.32 11.11 -3.62
CA GLU A 63 -2.46 12.00 -4.39
C GLU A 63 -0.98 11.75 -4.05
N VAL A 64 -0.07 12.03 -4.99
CA VAL A 64 1.38 11.95 -4.72
C VAL A 64 1.77 13.08 -3.75
N ALA A 65 2.30 12.72 -2.58
CA ALA A 65 2.87 13.66 -1.64
C ALA A 65 4.29 14.00 -2.08
N ARG A 66 4.44 15.13 -2.78
CA ARG A 66 5.75 15.73 -3.12
C ARG A 66 6.36 16.49 -1.96
#